data_AF-A0A3D4ULH9-F1
#
_entry.id   AF-A0A3D4ULH9-F1
#
_cell.length_a   1.000
_cell.length_b   1.000
_cell.length_c   1.000
_cell.angle_alpha   90.00
_cell.angle_beta   90.00
_cell.angle_gamma   90.00
#
_symmetry.space_group_name_H-M   'P 1'
#
loop_
_entity.id
_entity.type
_entity.pdbx_description
1 polymer ?
#
loop_
_entity_poly.entity_id
_entity_poly.type
_entity_poly.pdbx_seq_one_letter_code
_entity_poly.pdbx_strand_id
1 'polypeptide(L)'
;MAQHTFNLSLTDELTAFIDRQTGPGTTWSTRSEYLRGLIREKMERSEAATMRERIIEGFADASAGRLVEYESDLKSLMNDARSDKGA
;
A
#
# COMPACT_ATOMS: atom_id res chain seq x y z
N MET A 1 17.25 -3.27 5.17
CA MET A 1 16.03 -2.76 5.83
C MET A 1 16.20 -2.88 7.34
N ALA A 2 16.19 -1.78 8.09
CA ALA A 2 16.27 -1.82 9.56
C ALA A 2 14.88 -2.14 10.15
N GLN A 3 14.82 -3.07 11.12
CA GLN A 3 13.57 -3.43 11.82
C GLN A 3 13.49 -2.61 13.10
N HIS A 4 12.47 -1.75 13.20
CA HIS A 4 12.13 -1.04 14.43
C HIS A 4 11.05 -1.79 15.21
N THR A 5 11.15 -1.77 16.53
CA THR A 5 10.11 -2.28 17.43
C THR A 5 9.24 -1.12 17.89
N PHE A 6 7.93 -1.36 18.02
CA PHE A 6 7.01 -0.41 18.62
C PHE A 6 6.06 -1.17 19.54
N ASN A 7 5.62 -0.52 20.62
CA ASN A 7 4.65 -1.09 21.53
C ASN A 7 3.24 -0.65 21.09
N LEU A 8 2.32 -1.61 21.03
CA LEU A 8 0.93 -1.38 20.68
C LEU A 8 0.05 -2.01 21.76
N SER A 9 -0.83 -1.19 22.36
CA SER A 9 -1.88 -1.70 23.23
C SER A 9 -3.09 -2.07 22.39
N LEU A 10 -3.59 -3.30 22.59
CA LEU A 10 -4.76 -3.83 21.91
C LEU A 10 -5.83 -4.17 22.95
N THR A 11 -7.09 -4.16 22.53
CA THR A 11 -8.17 -4.73 23.33
C THR A 11 -8.04 -6.25 23.40
N ASP A 12 -8.67 -6.86 24.39
CA ASP A 12 -8.69 -8.32 24.54
C ASP A 12 -9.30 -9.00 23.32
N GLU A 13 -10.34 -8.39 22.73
CA GLU A 13 -10.99 -8.86 21.51
C GLU A 13 -10.01 -8.94 20.34
N LEU A 14 -9.24 -7.88 20.10
CA LEU A 14 -8.26 -7.83 19.02
C LEU A 14 -7.10 -8.81 19.26
N THR A 15 -6.68 -8.96 20.52
CA THR A 15 -5.66 -9.93 20.90
C THR A 15 -6.12 -11.35 20.61
N ALA A 16 -7.35 -11.70 21.02
CA ALA A 16 -7.95 -13.00 20.77
C ALA A 16 -8.15 -13.26 19.27
N PHE A 17 -8.47 -12.24 18.48
CA PHE A 17 -8.56 -12.36 17.03
C PHE A 17 -7.21 -12.70 16.41
N ILE A 18 -6.15 -11.97 16.76
CA ILE A 18 -4.79 -12.22 16.25
C ILE A 18 -4.31 -13.61 16.67
N ASP A 19 -4.54 -14.00 17.93
CA ASP A 19 -4.12 -15.32 18.43
C ASP A 19 -4.79 -16.48 17.66
N ARG A 20 -6.01 -16.31 17.12
CA ARG A 20 -6.64 -17.31 16.24
C ARG A 20 -6.01 -17.38 14.84
N GLN A 21 -5.39 -16.31 14.39
CA GLN A 21 -4.75 -16.20 13.07
C GLN A 21 -3.26 -16.60 13.11
N THR A 22 -2.71 -16.85 14.30
CA THR A 22 -1.30 -17.16 14.51
C THR A 22 -1.11 -18.43 15.30
N GLY A 23 -0.08 -19.21 14.97
CA GLY A 23 0.25 -20.43 15.69
C GLY A 23 0.48 -21.62 14.76
N PRO A 24 0.72 -22.82 15.33
CA PRO A 24 1.08 -24.01 14.57
C PRO A 24 -0.05 -24.40 13.61
N GLY A 25 0.26 -24.45 12.32
CA GLY A 25 -0.71 -24.78 11.26
C GLY A 25 -1.43 -23.57 10.65
N THR A 26 -1.15 -22.35 11.11
CA THR A 26 -1.62 -21.11 10.46
C THR A 26 -0.54 -20.56 9.52
N THR A 27 -0.91 -19.62 8.65
CA THR A 27 0.01 -18.98 7.70
C THR A 27 1.11 -18.16 8.39
N TRP A 28 0.90 -17.72 9.64
CA TRP A 28 1.84 -16.86 10.37
C TRP A 28 2.28 -17.48 11.68
N SER A 29 3.58 -17.52 11.90
CA SER A 29 4.17 -18.17 13.08
C SER A 29 4.10 -17.27 14.32
N THR A 30 4.06 -15.95 14.14
CA THR A 30 4.03 -14.99 15.25
C THR A 30 3.06 -13.84 14.99
N ARG A 31 2.56 -13.24 16.08
CA ARG A 31 1.72 -12.02 16.05
C ARG A 31 2.37 -10.88 15.28
N SER A 32 3.66 -10.65 15.49
CA SER A 32 4.42 -9.58 14.82
C SER A 32 4.57 -9.84 13.32
N GLU A 33 4.57 -11.09 12.88
CA GLU A 33 4.56 -11.45 11.46
C GLU A 33 3.19 -11.21 10.82
N TYR A 34 2.12 -11.65 11.49
CA TYR A 34 0.74 -11.40 11.08
C TYR A 34 0.45 -9.91 10.92
N LEU A 35 0.79 -9.10 11.94
CA LEU A 35 0.60 -7.66 11.90
C LEU A 35 1.39 -6.99 10.77
N ARG A 36 2.63 -7.42 10.51
CA ARG A 36 3.42 -6.90 9.38
C ARG A 36 2.77 -7.24 8.04
N GLY A 37 2.23 -8.45 7.89
CA GLY A 37 1.47 -8.85 6.71
C GLY A 37 0.22 -7.98 6.50
N LEU A 38 -0.57 -7.80 7.56
CA LEU A 38 -1.79 -7.00 7.54
C LEU A 38 -1.53 -5.53 7.18
N ILE A 39 -0.45 -4.95 7.71
CA ILE A 39 -0.06 -3.57 7.38
C ILE A 39 0.32 -3.45 5.91
N ARG A 40 1.09 -4.40 5.36
CA ARG A 40 1.45 -4.39 3.93
C ARG A 40 0.23 -4.48 3.03
N GLU A 41 -0.68 -5.41 3.33
CA GLU A 41 -1.92 -5.55 2.57
C GLU A 41 -2.76 -4.26 2.61
N LYS A 42 -2.85 -3.62 3.78
CA LYS A 42 -3.56 -2.35 3.93
C LYS A 42 -2.88 -1.23 3.16
N MET A 43 -1.54 -1.15 3.18
CA MET A 43 -0.77 -0.17 2.41
C MET A 43 -1.03 -0.33 0.92
N GLU A 44 -0.83 -1.53 0.38
CA GLU A 44 -1.06 -1.83 -1.04
C GLU A 44 -2.49 -1.47 -1.48
N ARG A 45 -3.48 -1.81 -0.64
CA ARG A 45 -4.89 -1.47 -0.90
C ARG A 45 -5.12 0.05 -0.90
N SER A 46 -4.50 0.78 0.03
CA SER A 46 -4.63 2.24 0.12
C SER A 46 -3.93 2.98 -1.03
N GLU A 47 -2.77 2.50 -1.46
CA GLU A 47 -2.06 3.03 -2.63
C GLU A 47 -2.86 2.79 -3.91
N ALA A 48 -3.43 1.58 -4.06
CA ALA A 48 -4.29 1.26 -5.19
C ALA A 48 -5.59 2.08 -5.20
N ALA A 49 -6.12 2.48 -4.04
CA ALA A 49 -7.29 3.36 -3.96
C ALA A 49 -6.92 4.80 -4.35
N THR A 50 -5.84 5.33 -3.78
CA THR A 50 -5.31 6.67 -4.09
C THR A 50 -4.98 6.80 -5.58
N MET A 51 -4.38 5.78 -6.18
CA MET A 51 -4.04 5.81 -7.61
C MET A 51 -5.28 5.83 -8.50
N ARG A 52 -6.33 5.07 -8.15
CA ARG A 52 -7.60 5.11 -8.89
C ARG A 52 -8.25 6.49 -8.80
N GLU A 53 -8.26 7.08 -7.61
CA GLU A 53 -8.85 8.40 -7.38
C GLU A 53 -8.15 9.48 -8.22
N ARG A 54 -6.81 9.46 -8.25
CA ARG A 54 -6.02 10.37 -9.11
C ARG A 54 -6.30 10.20 -10.60
N ILE A 55 -6.53 8.98 -11.08
CA ILE A 55 -6.90 8.74 -12.48
C ILE A 55 -8.26 9.38 -12.79
N ILE A 56 -9.24 9.18 -11.92
CA ILE A 56 -10.59 9.74 -12.09
C ILE A 56 -10.54 11.27 -12.05
N GLU A 57 -9.77 11.84 -11.12
CA GLU A 57 -9.52 13.28 -11.02
C GLU A 57 -8.93 13.83 -12.32
N GLY A 58 -7.88 13.20 -12.86
CA GLY A 58 -7.27 13.59 -14.13
C GLY A 58 -8.24 13.53 -15.32
N PHE A 59 -9.13 12.53 -15.37
CA PHE A 59 -10.19 12.47 -16.38
C PHE A 59 -11.20 13.61 -16.23
N ALA A 60 -11.59 13.93 -15.00
CA ALA A 60 -12.51 15.04 -14.73
C ALA A 60 -11.88 16.39 -15.09
N ASP A 61 -10.59 16.58 -14.82
CA ASP A 61 -9.82 17.77 -15.20
C ASP A 61 -9.71 17.92 -16.72
N ALA A 62 -9.45 16.83 -17.45
CA ALA A 62 -9.43 16.84 -18.90
C ALA A 62 -10.79 17.21 -19.51
N SER A 63 -11.87 16.64 -18.97
CA SER A 63 -13.23 16.99 -19.41
C SER A 63 -13.60 18.44 -19.09
N ALA A 64 -13.04 19.01 -18.03
CA ALA A 64 -13.28 20.38 -17.61
C ALA A 64 -12.30 21.40 -18.24
N GLY A 65 -11.39 20.96 -19.10
CA GLY A 65 -10.38 21.81 -19.74
C GLY A 65 -9.30 22.34 -18.80
N ARG A 66 -9.15 21.77 -17.60
CA ARG A 66 -8.07 22.07 -16.65
C ARG A 66 -6.82 21.27 -17.03
N LEU A 67 -6.24 21.61 -18.17
CA LEU A 67 -5.06 20.95 -18.71
C LEU A 67 -3.81 21.74 -18.33
N VAL A 68 -2.73 21.04 -18.00
CA VAL A 68 -1.39 21.61 -17.84
C VAL A 68 -0.55 21.14 -19.01
N GLU A 69 0.15 22.06 -19.67
CA GLU A 69 1.06 21.71 -20.77
C GLU A 69 2.20 20.87 -20.21
N TYR A 70 2.33 19.64 -20.73
CA TYR A 70 3.35 18.70 -20.30
C TYR A 70 4.47 18.68 -21.35
N GLU A 71 5.61 19.28 -21.02
CA GLU A 71 6.73 19.47 -21.96
C GLU A 71 7.65 18.26 -22.13
N SER A 72 7.34 17.11 -21.50
CA SER A 72 8.20 15.92 -21.56
C SER A 72 7.56 14.79 -22.40
N ASP A 73 8.39 13.84 -22.82
CA ASP A 73 7.92 12.63 -23.50
C ASP A 73 7.32 11.67 -22.46
N LEU A 74 6.02 11.45 -22.55
CA LEU A 74 5.28 10.49 -21.71
C LEU A 74 5.93 9.10 -21.74
N LYS A 75 6.53 8.72 -22.87
CA LYS A 75 7.20 7.43 -23.04
C LYS A 75 8.46 7.29 -22.19
N SER A 76 9.22 8.38 -22.01
CA SER A 76 10.39 8.41 -21.13
C SER A 76 9.97 8.23 -19.66
N LEU A 77 8.92 8.92 -19.23
CA LEU A 77 8.44 8.82 -17.84
C LEU A 77 7.88 7.42 -17.50
N MET A 78 7.21 6.75 -18.46
CA MET A 78 6.75 5.37 -18.28
C MET A 78 7.89 4.35 -18.20
N ASN A 79 9.01 4.60 -18.89
CA ASN A 79 10.21 3.77 -18.82
C ASN A 79 10.94 3.94 -17.48
N ASP A 80 10.99 5.16 -16.96
CA ASP A 80 11.58 5.46 -15.65
C ASP A 80 10.77 4.80 -14.52
N ALA A 81 9.43 4.93 -14.56
CA ALA A 81 8.54 4.28 -13.60
C ALA A 81 8.56 2.75 -13.64
N ARG A 82 8.95 2.14 -14.78
CA ARG A 82 9.18 0.69 -14.89
C ARG A 82 10.52 0.25 -14.32
N SER A 83 11.53 1.13 -14.34
CA SER A 83 12.88 0.82 -13.89
C SER A 83 13.04 0.91 -12.37
N ASP A 84 12.21 1.71 -11.69
CA ASP A 84 12.25 1.91 -10.23
C ASP A 84 11.66 0.73 -9.42
N LYS A 85 10.95 -0.23 -10.06
CA LYS A 85 10.47 -1.46 -9.41
C LYS A 85 11.52 -2.58 -9.32
N GLY A 86 12.80 -2.27 -9.52
CA GLY A 86 13.90 -3.23 -9.63
C GLY A 86 15.05 -3.06 -8.63
N ALA A 87 14.84 -2.41 -7.48
CA ALA A 87 15.85 -2.27 -6.41
C ALA A 87 15.30 -2.63 -5.03
#